data_AF-A0A0C2WGC3-F1
#
_entry.id   AF-A0A0C2WGC3-F1
#
_cell.length_a   1.000
_cell.length_b   1.000
_cell.length_c   1.000
_cell.angle_alpha   90.00
_cell.angle_beta   90.00
_cell.angle_gamma   90.00
#
_symmetry.space_group_name_H-M   'P 1'
#
loop_
_entity.id
_entity.type
_entity.pdbx_description
1 polymer ?
#
loop_
_entity_poly.entity_id
_entity_poly.type
_entity_poly.pdbx_seq_one_letter_code
_entity_poly.pdbx_strand_id
1 'polypeptide(L)'
;PYTLKDVKQIDFDRLLACLYPHTLLVEEAKTSEEWTSILKLASKWGFESLQSRAIRELKGTLNTPVDMVAFGRQYDIPEILLPGYATLCQSNVPLTYEEGLHLGMKDVVDIYRIRHE
;
A
#
# COMPACT_ATOMS: atom_id res chain seq x y z
N PRO A 1 6.72 11.73 27.94
CA PRO A 1 6.91 12.98 27.15
C PRO A 1 8.21 13.68 27.55
N TYR A 2 9.11 13.93 26.59
CA TYR A 2 10.36 14.66 26.82
C TYR A 2 10.21 16.10 26.32
N THR A 3 10.56 17.10 27.14
CA THR A 3 10.42 18.52 26.78
C THR A 3 11.79 19.14 26.56
N LEU A 4 12.00 19.74 25.39
CA LEU A 4 13.23 20.49 25.08
C LEU A 4 13.13 21.88 25.70
N LYS A 5 13.93 22.15 26.74
CA LYS A 5 14.03 23.48 27.36
C LYS A 5 14.80 24.43 26.43
N ASP A 6 14.37 25.69 26.39
CA ASP A 6 15.00 26.78 25.63
C ASP A 6 15.02 26.61 24.10
N VAL A 7 14.17 25.74 23.56
CA VAL A 7 14.00 25.53 22.12
C VAL A 7 12.62 25.99 21.69
N LYS A 8 12.55 26.92 20.72
CA LYS A 8 11.27 27.28 20.08
C LYS A 8 10.89 26.17 19.10
N GLN A 9 9.60 25.83 19.07
CA GLN A 9 9.05 24.83 18.13
C GLN A 9 9.48 25.10 16.68
N ILE A 10 9.36 26.36 16.23
CA ILE A 10 9.69 26.75 14.85
C ILE A 10 11.18 26.57 14.51
N ASP A 11 12.08 26.73 15.48
CA ASP A 11 13.51 26.56 15.26
C ASP A 11 13.86 25.06 15.21
N PHE A 12 13.17 24.24 16.00
CA PHE A 12 13.27 22.79 15.94
C PHE A 12 12.71 22.23 14.63
N ASP A 13 11.56 22.70 14.16
CA ASP A 13 10.97 22.28 12.88
C ASP A 13 11.90 22.60 11.69
N ARG A 14 12.54 23.78 11.70
CA ARG A 14 13.54 24.17 10.69
C ARG A 14 14.80 23.31 10.76
N LEU A 15 15.28 23.01 11.96
CA LEU A 15 16.41 22.10 12.16
C LEU A 15 16.07 20.70 11.62
N LEU A 16 14.88 20.18 11.92
CA LEU A 16 14.41 18.90 11.40
C LEU A 16 14.29 18.92 9.88
N ALA A 17 13.79 20.01 9.28
CA ALA A 17 13.74 20.14 7.82
C ALA A 17 15.13 20.17 7.16
N CYS A 18 16.17 20.63 7.87
CA CYS A 18 17.55 20.54 7.41
C CYS A 18 18.17 19.14 7.63
N LEU A 19 17.88 18.49 8.76
CA LEU A 19 18.43 17.17 9.12
C LEU A 19 17.76 16.02 8.37
N TYR A 20 16.45 16.14 8.13
CA TYR A 20 15.66 15.25 7.30
C TYR A 20 15.49 15.92 5.93
N PRO A 21 16.41 15.67 4.98
CA PRO A 21 16.27 16.25 3.65
C PRO A 21 14.92 15.85 3.06
N HIS A 22 14.24 16.81 2.41
CA HIS A 22 12.97 16.57 1.73
C HIS A 22 13.02 15.39 0.73
N THR A 23 14.22 15.10 0.23
CA THR A 23 14.58 13.87 -0.44
C THR A 23 15.49 13.06 0.47
N LEU A 24 14.96 11.96 1.03
CA LEU A 24 15.77 10.91 1.63
C LEU A 24 16.66 10.32 0.52
N LEU A 25 17.84 10.92 0.31
CA LEU A 25 18.95 10.42 -0.50
C LEU A 25 19.62 9.19 0.14
N VAL A 26 19.02 8.63 1.19
CA VAL A 26 19.32 7.31 1.71
C VAL A 26 18.48 6.36 0.89
N GLU A 27 19.14 5.52 0.09
CA GLU A 27 18.57 4.55 -0.86
C GLU A 27 17.07 4.33 -0.63
N GLU A 28 16.25 4.94 -1.51
CA GLU A 28 14.80 4.77 -1.42
C GLU A 28 14.48 3.28 -1.42
N ALA A 29 13.44 2.88 -0.66
CA ALA A 29 12.96 1.52 -0.72
C ALA A 29 12.74 1.11 -2.19
N LYS A 30 13.40 0.02 -2.60
CA LYS A 30 13.41 -0.49 -3.98
C LYS A 30 12.49 -1.69 -4.13
N THR A 31 12.19 -2.39 -3.03
CA THR A 31 11.39 -3.61 -3.06
C THR A 31 10.00 -3.41 -2.50
N SER A 32 9.05 -4.24 -2.93
CA SER A 32 7.70 -4.27 -2.39
C SER A 32 7.69 -4.63 -0.89
N GLU A 33 8.63 -5.47 -0.43
CA GLU A 33 8.77 -5.83 0.97
C GLU A 33 9.19 -4.63 1.83
N GLU A 34 10.17 -3.85 1.37
CA GLU A 34 10.60 -2.62 2.05
C GLU A 34 9.46 -1.61 2.16
N TRP A 35 8.75 -1.36 1.06
CA TRP A 35 7.58 -0.46 1.06
C TRP A 35 6.45 -0.97 1.95
N THR A 36 6.25 -2.28 2.04
CA THR A 36 5.28 -2.89 2.96
C THR A 36 5.67 -2.64 4.41
N SER A 37 6.93 -2.81 4.77
CA SER A 37 7.44 -2.55 6.12
C SER A 37 7.26 -1.08 6.49
N ILE A 38 7.59 -0.17 5.57
CA ILE A 38 7.39 1.27 5.71
C ILE A 38 5.91 1.59 5.89
N LEU A 39 5.03 1.02 5.06
CA LEU A 39 3.59 1.25 5.15
C LEU A 39 3.03 0.83 6.52
N LYS A 40 3.42 -0.36 7.01
CA LYS A 40 2.98 -0.86 8.33
C LYS A 40 3.36 0.10 9.47
N LEU A 41 4.60 0.59 9.47
CA LEU A 41 5.05 1.55 10.49
C LEU A 41 4.42 2.92 10.32
N ALA A 42 4.25 3.40 9.08
CA ALA A 42 3.60 4.67 8.77
C ALA A 42 2.15 4.67 9.26
N SER A 43 1.38 3.61 8.98
CA SER A 43 0.01 3.46 9.48
C SER A 43 -0.04 3.37 11.01
N LYS A 44 0.88 2.61 11.62
CA LYS A 44 0.94 2.47 13.09
C LYS A 44 1.23 3.79 13.81
N TRP A 45 2.03 4.65 13.21
CA TRP A 45 2.46 5.92 13.82
C TRP A 45 1.70 7.14 13.31
N GLY A 46 0.77 6.98 12.36
CA GLY A 46 -0.04 8.07 11.82
C GLY A 46 0.71 8.97 10.83
N PHE A 47 1.73 8.45 10.12
CA PHE A 47 2.43 9.19 9.08
C PHE A 47 1.68 9.10 7.74
N GLU A 48 0.59 9.85 7.61
CA GLU A 48 -0.34 9.80 6.45
C GLU A 48 0.34 10.07 5.10
N SER A 49 1.28 11.01 5.03
CA SER A 49 2.00 11.33 3.80
C SER A 49 2.90 10.18 3.35
N LEU A 50 3.54 9.50 4.30
CA LEU A 50 4.39 8.34 4.03
C LEU A 50 3.56 7.10 3.71
N GLN A 51 2.42 6.92 4.38
CA GLN A 51 1.43 5.90 4.05
C GLN A 51 0.97 6.03 2.59
N SER A 52 0.56 7.24 2.21
CA SER A 52 0.12 7.54 0.84
C SER A 52 1.21 7.30 -0.20
N ARG A 53 2.46 7.69 0.12
CA ARG A 53 3.62 7.40 -0.72
C ARG A 53 3.84 5.90 -0.88
N ALA A 54 3.90 5.15 0.22
CA ALA A 54 4.15 3.71 0.19
C ALA A 54 3.06 2.96 -0.61
N ILE A 55 1.79 3.29 -0.44
CA ILE A 55 0.69 2.71 -1.23
C ILE A 55 0.89 2.96 -2.72
N ARG A 56 1.31 4.17 -3.12
CA ARG A 56 1.55 4.51 -4.53
C ARG A 56 2.68 3.68 -5.13
N GLU A 57 3.81 3.58 -4.43
CA GLU A 57 4.94 2.79 -4.91
C GLU A 57 4.58 1.30 -5.00
N LEU A 58 3.88 0.77 -4.00
CA LEU A 58 3.37 -0.61 -4.02
C LEU A 58 2.42 -0.87 -5.20
N LYS A 59 1.47 0.03 -5.45
CA LYS A 59 0.58 -0.06 -6.62
C LYS A 59 1.34 -0.04 -7.93
N GLY A 60 2.42 0.73 -8.04
CA GLY A 60 3.27 0.76 -9.23
C GLY A 60 3.98 -0.56 -9.52
N THR A 61 4.15 -1.44 -8.53
CA THR A 61 4.77 -2.77 -8.73
C THR A 61 3.76 -3.86 -9.14
N LEU A 62 2.46 -3.60 -9.00
CA LEU A 62 1.40 -4.58 -9.22
C LEU A 62 0.81 -4.38 -10.61
N ASN A 63 0.99 -5.37 -11.48
CA ASN A 63 0.62 -5.25 -12.90
C ASN A 63 -0.79 -5.78 -13.19
N THR A 64 -1.32 -6.69 -12.37
CA THR A 64 -2.63 -7.28 -12.59
C THR A 64 -3.59 -7.06 -11.40
N PRO A 65 -4.91 -7.01 -11.64
CA PRO A 65 -5.89 -6.95 -10.55
C PRO A 65 -5.81 -8.14 -9.60
N VAL A 66 -5.37 -9.29 -10.10
CA VAL A 66 -5.16 -10.52 -9.32
C VAL A 66 -3.98 -10.36 -8.37
N ASP A 67 -2.86 -9.80 -8.84
CA ASP A 67 -1.71 -9.47 -7.98
C ASP A 67 -2.12 -8.47 -6.90
N MET A 68 -2.97 -7.49 -7.23
CA MET A 68 -3.49 -6.53 -6.25
C MET A 68 -4.29 -7.21 -5.14
N VAL A 69 -5.16 -8.16 -5.48
CA VAL A 69 -5.95 -8.91 -4.49
C VAL A 69 -5.04 -9.80 -3.64
N ALA A 70 -4.13 -10.55 -4.25
CA ALA A 70 -3.22 -11.42 -3.53
C ALA A 70 -2.29 -10.64 -2.60
N PHE A 71 -1.67 -9.57 -3.11
CA PHE A 71 -0.78 -8.71 -2.35
C PHE A 71 -1.52 -7.99 -1.23
N GLY A 72 -2.66 -7.35 -1.55
CA GLY A 72 -3.49 -6.65 -0.58
C GLY A 72 -3.97 -7.56 0.55
N ARG A 73 -4.29 -8.83 0.24
CA ARG A 73 -4.63 -9.84 1.24
C ARG A 73 -3.42 -10.27 2.08
N GLN A 74 -2.30 -10.59 1.43
CA GLN A 74 -1.10 -11.09 2.11
C GLN A 74 -0.59 -10.10 3.16
N TYR A 75 -0.70 -8.80 2.86
CA TYR A 75 -0.17 -7.73 3.71
C TYR A 75 -1.24 -6.95 4.48
N ASP A 76 -2.51 -7.32 4.33
CA ASP A 76 -3.68 -6.68 4.94
C ASP A 76 -3.75 -5.16 4.64
N ILE A 77 -3.72 -4.82 3.35
CA ILE A 77 -3.76 -3.44 2.83
C ILE A 77 -5.05 -3.24 2.02
N PRO A 78 -6.17 -2.82 2.66
CA PRO A 78 -7.45 -2.63 2.01
C PRO A 78 -7.40 -1.67 0.81
N GLU A 79 -6.53 -0.66 0.84
CA GLU A 79 -6.39 0.36 -0.21
C GLU A 79 -5.82 -0.20 -1.52
N ILE A 80 -5.21 -1.39 -1.48
CA ILE A 80 -4.75 -2.16 -2.64
C ILE A 80 -5.74 -3.29 -2.97
N LEU A 81 -6.25 -3.97 -1.94
CA LEU A 81 -7.18 -5.08 -2.06
C LEU A 81 -8.51 -4.69 -2.76
N LEU A 82 -9.13 -3.59 -2.31
CA LEU A 82 -10.46 -3.19 -2.77
C LEU A 82 -10.46 -2.77 -4.26
N PRO A 83 -9.51 -1.96 -4.76
CA PRO A 83 -9.44 -1.66 -6.19
C PRO A 83 -9.19 -2.90 -7.06
N GLY A 84 -8.43 -3.88 -6.57
CA GLY A 84 -8.23 -5.16 -7.26
C GLY A 84 -9.54 -5.90 -7.43
N TYR A 85 -10.31 -6.08 -6.36
CA TYR A 85 -11.64 -6.67 -6.43
C TYR A 85 -12.61 -5.90 -7.29
N ALA A 86 -12.65 -4.57 -7.17
CA ALA A 86 -13.54 -3.75 -7.98
C ALA A 86 -13.27 -3.94 -9.48
N THR A 87 -11.99 -3.96 -9.88
CA THR A 87 -11.59 -4.19 -11.27
C THR A 87 -11.96 -5.60 -11.73
N LEU A 88 -11.77 -6.60 -10.88
CA LEU A 88 -12.16 -7.98 -11.18
C LEU A 88 -13.68 -8.11 -11.32
N CYS A 89 -14.47 -7.59 -10.39
CA CYS A 89 -15.93 -7.69 -10.46
C CYS A 89 -16.54 -6.92 -11.63
N GLN A 90 -15.89 -5.86 -12.13
CA GLN A 90 -16.36 -5.07 -13.28
C GLN A 90 -15.87 -5.59 -14.64
N SER A 91 -14.90 -6.50 -14.65
CA SER A 91 -14.33 -7.04 -15.90
C SER A 91 -15.25 -8.08 -16.54
N ASN A 92 -15.51 -7.93 -17.84
CA ASN A 92 -16.23 -8.92 -18.64
C ASN A 92 -15.34 -10.08 -19.11
N VAL A 93 -14.04 -10.03 -18.83
CA VAL A 93 -13.09 -11.08 -19.23
C VAL A 93 -13.14 -12.19 -18.17
N PRO A 94 -13.38 -13.45 -18.56
CA PRO A 94 -13.35 -14.58 -17.63
C PRO A 94 -11.95 -14.73 -17.03
N LEU A 95 -11.88 -15.09 -15.76
CA LEU A 95 -10.62 -15.43 -15.10
C LEU A 95 -10.01 -16.66 -15.78
N THR A 96 -8.71 -16.60 -16.03
CA THR A 96 -7.94 -17.78 -16.45
C THR A 96 -7.82 -18.77 -15.29
N TYR A 97 -7.51 -20.02 -15.63
CA TYR A 97 -7.30 -21.06 -14.62
C TYR A 97 -6.17 -20.70 -13.63
N GLU A 98 -5.09 -20.09 -14.11
CA GLU A 98 -3.96 -19.67 -13.28
C GLU A 98 -4.34 -18.52 -12.33
N GLU A 99 -5.07 -17.52 -12.81
CA GLU A 99 -5.60 -16.44 -11.98
C GLU A 99 -6.57 -16.98 -10.91
N GLY A 100 -7.42 -17.93 -11.30
CA GLY A 100 -8.35 -18.59 -10.38
C GLY A 100 -7.64 -19.36 -9.26
N LEU A 101 -6.53 -20.03 -9.58
CA LEU A 101 -5.68 -20.68 -8.58
C LEU A 101 -5.02 -19.66 -7.64
N HIS A 102 -4.59 -18.51 -8.16
CA HIS A 102 -3.93 -17.47 -7.37
C HIS A 102 -4.87 -16.77 -6.39
N LEU A 103 -6.11 -16.48 -6.82
CA LEU A 103 -7.15 -15.89 -5.97
C LEU A 103 -7.69 -16.89 -4.95
N GLY A 104 -7.87 -18.13 -5.37
CA GLY A 104 -8.52 -19.19 -4.62
C GLY A 104 -10.02 -19.28 -4.88
N MET A 105 -10.56 -20.49 -4.68
CA MET A 105 -11.91 -20.86 -5.12
C MET A 105 -13.02 -19.95 -4.56
N LYS A 106 -12.90 -19.54 -3.29
CA LYS A 106 -13.90 -18.66 -2.66
C LYS A 106 -14.03 -17.33 -3.41
N ASP A 107 -12.92 -16.66 -3.68
CA ASP A 107 -12.93 -15.38 -4.38
C ASP A 107 -13.47 -15.52 -5.80
N VAL A 108 -13.10 -16.60 -6.50
CA VAL A 108 -13.57 -16.87 -7.86
C VAL A 108 -15.09 -17.00 -7.88
N VAL A 109 -15.66 -17.73 -6.94
CA VAL A 109 -17.11 -17.90 -6.81
C VAL A 109 -17.79 -16.57 -6.46
N ASP A 110 -17.23 -15.81 -5.52
CA ASP A 110 -17.79 -14.51 -5.12
C ASP A 110 -17.75 -13.49 -6.27
N ILE A 111 -16.63 -13.40 -7.01
CA ILE A 111 -16.47 -12.54 -8.19
C ILE A 111 -17.46 -12.96 -9.28
N TYR A 112 -17.58 -14.27 -9.55
CA TYR A 112 -18.51 -14.77 -10.56
C TYR A 112 -19.96 -14.43 -10.21
N ARG A 113 -20.37 -14.62 -8.95
CA ARG A 113 -21.71 -14.25 -8.48
C ARG A 113 -21.97 -12.76 -8.71
N ILE A 114 -21.06 -11.89 -8.29
CA ILE A 114 -21.22 -10.43 -8.43
C ILE A 114 -21.32 -10.00 -9.90
N ARG A 115 -20.59 -10.66 -10.81
CA ARG A 115 -20.66 -10.35 -12.26
C ARG A 115 -21.98 -10.75 -12.94
N HIS A 116 -22.73 -11.66 -12.34
CA HIS A 116 -23.94 -12.27 -12.92
C HIS A 116 -25.22 -11.95 -12.14
N GLU A 117 -25.14 -11.10 -11.11
CA GLU A 117 -26.29 -10.44 -10.47
C GLU A 117 -26.66 -9.15 -11.22
#